data_AF-A0A850S722-F1
#
_entry.id   AF-A0A850S722-F1
#
_cell.length_a   1.000
_cell.length_b   1.000
_cell.length_c   1.000
_cell.angle_alpha   90.00
_cell.angle_beta   90.00
_cell.angle_gamma   90.00
#
_symmetry.space_group_name_H-M   'P 1'
#
loop_
_entity.id
_entity.type
_entity.pdbx_description
1 polymer ?
#
loop_
_entity_poly.entity_id
_entity_poly.type
_entity_poly.pdbx_seq_one_letter_code
_entity_poly.pdbx_strand_id
1 'polypeptide(L)'
;MSVMQQHMSRNILIQLAVITLVTILLGVYFSDTLTMIYFSNQQTAAGYAINGLIVALFFTGMLRIVMLLFHYQREEAALTIFQQNLDQDKPDLLHGIELDSIISLRYDTMESMRLQHAPVHHQSLAATLLAHESTRTGVIRFIHNILILCGVLGTIISLSIALFGASSLLEEAVSSTGMGMVIHGMSTALSTTMSAIICYLLLAYFFTAIQGLQTHILALVEQITATRLMPRFNVTSESVNLHAVELVSQAHLLVQSLHDNFEALNPEGLKQSIDRAAEDSRLQHQELLVQLREISTALQDGFRLPKE
;
A
#
# COMPACT_ATOMS: atom_id res chain seq x y z
N MET A 1 -1.36 12.90 -4.43
CA MET A 1 -2.09 12.06 -5.42
C MET A 1 -3.33 11.55 -4.72
N SER A 2 -4.49 11.72 -5.36
CA SER A 2 -5.80 11.93 -4.75
C SER A 2 -6.39 10.76 -3.97
N VAL A 3 -7.23 11.13 -3.00
CA VAL A 3 -8.18 10.36 -2.15
C VAL A 3 -9.12 9.40 -2.93
N MET A 4 -8.92 9.21 -4.23
CA MET A 4 -9.85 8.54 -5.15
C MET A 4 -9.63 7.03 -5.33
N GLN A 5 -8.78 6.38 -4.52
CA GLN A 5 -8.56 4.93 -4.59
C GLN A 5 -8.93 4.15 -3.31
N GLN A 6 -9.47 4.82 -2.27
CA GLN A 6 -9.72 4.24 -0.94
C GLN A 6 -10.84 3.18 -0.85
N HIS A 7 -11.37 2.70 -1.97
CA HIS A 7 -12.54 1.81 -1.96
C HIS A 7 -12.50 0.73 -3.05
N MET A 8 -11.33 0.34 -3.55
CA MET A 8 -11.26 -0.71 -4.58
C MET A 8 -11.82 -2.03 -4.03
N SER A 9 -11.44 -2.42 -2.81
CA SER A 9 -11.99 -3.60 -2.14
C SER A 9 -13.53 -3.56 -2.01
N ARG A 10 -14.07 -2.42 -1.53
CA ARG A 10 -15.52 -2.22 -1.34
C ARG A 10 -16.26 -2.27 -2.67
N ASN A 11 -15.70 -1.69 -3.73
CA ASN A 11 -16.32 -1.71 -5.05
C ASN A 11 -16.39 -3.14 -5.60
N ILE A 12 -15.32 -3.94 -5.45
CA ILE A 12 -15.31 -5.35 -5.82
C ILE A 12 -16.34 -6.15 -5.00
N LEU A 13 -16.47 -5.86 -3.71
CA LEU A 13 -17.43 -6.54 -2.82
C LEU A 13 -18.89 -6.21 -3.20
N ILE A 14 -19.19 -4.95 -3.52
CA ILE A 14 -20.50 -4.55 -4.05
C ILE A 14 -20.76 -5.23 -5.39
N GLN A 15 -19.76 -5.26 -6.28
CA GLN A 15 -19.89 -5.95 -7.56
C GLN A 15 -20.14 -7.45 -7.37
N LEU A 16 -19.48 -8.08 -6.40
CA LEU A 16 -19.71 -9.47 -6.03
C LEU A 16 -21.14 -9.69 -5.55
N ALA A 17 -21.64 -8.83 -4.67
CA ALA A 17 -23.02 -8.90 -4.19
C ALA A 17 -24.03 -8.75 -5.34
N VAL A 18 -23.82 -7.78 -6.24
CA VAL A 18 -24.69 -7.53 -7.40
C VAL A 18 -24.67 -8.69 -8.38
N ILE A 19 -23.49 -9.18 -8.77
CA ILE A 19 -23.36 -10.32 -9.69
C ILE A 19 -23.98 -11.58 -9.07
N THR A 20 -23.76 -11.81 -7.77
CA THR A 20 -24.35 -12.96 -7.07
C THR A 20 -25.88 -12.86 -7.05
N LEU A 21 -26.42 -11.67 -6.74
CA LEU A 21 -27.86 -11.39 -6.75
C LEU A 21 -28.46 -11.59 -8.14
N VAL A 22 -27.83 -11.05 -9.18
CA VAL A 22 -28.25 -11.21 -10.58
C VAL A 22 -28.24 -12.70 -10.96
N THR A 23 -27.19 -13.43 -10.59
CA THR A 23 -27.08 -14.87 -10.86
C THR A 23 -28.21 -15.65 -10.20
N ILE A 24 -28.55 -15.33 -8.94
CA ILE A 24 -29.68 -15.94 -8.22
C ILE A 24 -31.01 -15.61 -8.89
N LEU A 25 -31.24 -14.33 -9.23
CA LEU A 25 -32.46 -13.90 -9.91
C LEU A 25 -32.63 -14.59 -11.27
N LEU A 26 -31.55 -14.70 -12.04
CA LEU A 26 -31.57 -15.42 -13.32
C LEU A 26 -31.89 -16.91 -13.10
N GLY A 27 -31.30 -17.53 -12.07
CA GLY A 27 -31.58 -18.92 -11.71
C GLY A 27 -33.05 -19.17 -11.32
N VAL A 28 -33.66 -18.24 -10.59
CA VAL A 28 -35.09 -18.31 -10.24
C VAL A 28 -35.97 -18.10 -11.48
N TYR A 29 -35.61 -17.15 -12.34
CA TYR A 29 -36.35 -16.89 -13.58
C TYR A 29 -36.33 -18.09 -14.54
N PHE A 30 -35.18 -18.77 -14.66
CA PHE A 30 -35.04 -19.98 -15.46
C PHE A 30 -35.30 -21.28 -14.68
N SER A 31 -35.98 -21.20 -13.54
CA SER A 31 -36.17 -22.35 -12.64
C SER A 31 -36.87 -23.52 -13.30
N ASP A 32 -37.91 -23.29 -14.09
CA ASP A 32 -38.62 -24.37 -14.81
C ASP A 32 -37.72 -25.10 -15.81
N THR A 33 -36.92 -24.34 -16.58
CA THR A 33 -35.97 -24.88 -17.56
C THR A 33 -34.80 -25.60 -16.87
N LEU A 34 -34.30 -25.05 -15.76
CA LEU A 34 -33.25 -25.67 -14.95
C LEU A 34 -33.73 -26.96 -14.31
N THR A 35 -34.94 -26.99 -13.74
CA THR A 35 -35.54 -28.19 -13.15
C THR A 35 -35.75 -29.28 -14.20
N MET A 36 -36.18 -28.91 -15.41
CA MET A 36 -36.33 -29.87 -16.51
C MET A 36 -34.99 -30.49 -16.94
N ILE A 37 -33.92 -29.68 -17.03
CA ILE A 37 -32.59 -30.12 -17.49
C ILE A 37 -31.82 -30.87 -16.39
N TYR A 38 -31.89 -30.39 -15.14
CA TYR A 38 -31.10 -30.92 -14.02
C TYR A 38 -31.83 -31.97 -13.18
N PHE A 39 -33.13 -31.82 -12.91
CA PHE A 39 -33.85 -32.70 -11.99
C PHE A 39 -34.70 -33.76 -12.70
N SER A 40 -35.36 -33.42 -13.81
CA SER A 40 -36.21 -34.38 -14.53
C SER A 40 -35.42 -35.36 -15.43
N ASN A 41 -34.21 -34.98 -15.87
CA ASN A 41 -33.39 -35.75 -16.81
C ASN A 41 -32.07 -36.30 -16.25
N GLN A 42 -31.77 -36.13 -14.96
CA GLN A 42 -30.63 -36.78 -14.29
C GLN A 42 -31.16 -37.86 -13.33
N GLN A 43 -31.31 -39.10 -13.80
CA GLN A 43 -31.67 -40.22 -12.92
C GLN A 43 -30.46 -41.02 -12.40
N THR A 44 -29.23 -40.67 -12.81
CA THR A 44 -28.03 -41.38 -12.37
C THR A 44 -27.49 -40.76 -11.07
N ALA A 45 -27.37 -41.56 -10.01
CA ALA A 45 -26.85 -41.12 -8.71
C ALA A 45 -25.46 -40.45 -8.80
N ALA A 46 -24.65 -40.86 -9.78
CA ALA A 46 -23.35 -40.27 -10.07
C ALA A 46 -23.43 -38.80 -10.54
N GLY A 47 -24.46 -38.43 -11.29
CA GLY A 47 -24.67 -37.06 -11.78
C GLY A 47 -24.90 -36.06 -10.65
N TYR A 48 -25.79 -36.42 -9.71
CA TYR A 48 -26.05 -35.62 -8.52
C TYR A 48 -24.81 -35.47 -7.64
N ALA A 49 -24.02 -36.54 -7.48
CA ALA A 49 -22.80 -36.50 -6.70
C ALA A 49 -21.76 -35.54 -7.29
N ILE A 50 -21.51 -35.61 -8.61
CA ILE A 50 -20.51 -34.78 -9.28
C ILE A 50 -20.96 -33.32 -9.35
N ASN A 51 -22.22 -33.07 -9.72
CA ASN A 51 -22.74 -31.70 -9.76
C ASN A 51 -22.78 -31.08 -8.36
N GLY A 52 -23.16 -31.85 -7.33
CA GLY A 52 -23.08 -31.43 -5.94
C GLY A 52 -21.65 -31.08 -5.51
N LEU A 53 -20.66 -31.87 -5.93
CA LEU A 53 -19.25 -31.57 -5.69
C LEU A 53 -18.80 -30.27 -6.38
N ILE A 54 -19.18 -30.05 -7.64
CA ILE A 54 -18.88 -28.81 -8.38
C ILE A 54 -19.44 -27.61 -7.63
N VAL A 55 -20.70 -27.68 -7.21
CA VAL A 55 -21.37 -26.61 -6.46
C VAL A 55 -20.71 -26.38 -5.10
N ALA A 56 -20.36 -27.45 -4.37
CA ALA A 56 -19.68 -27.34 -3.08
C ALA A 56 -18.29 -26.69 -3.20
N LEU A 57 -17.51 -27.07 -4.21
CA LEU A 57 -16.22 -26.47 -4.52
C LEU A 57 -16.37 -24.99 -4.89
N PHE A 58 -17.37 -24.67 -5.71
CA PHE A 58 -17.69 -23.29 -6.08
C PHE A 58 -18.02 -22.42 -4.86
N PHE A 59 -18.92 -22.87 -3.98
CA PHE A 59 -19.25 -22.13 -2.76
C PHE A 59 -18.05 -21.97 -1.83
N THR A 60 -17.21 -23.00 -1.71
CA THR A 60 -15.97 -22.92 -0.93
C THR A 60 -15.02 -21.87 -1.51
N GLY A 61 -14.87 -21.82 -2.83
CA GLY A 61 -14.09 -20.81 -3.53
C GLY A 61 -14.63 -19.40 -3.31
N MET A 62 -15.95 -19.21 -3.47
CA MET A 62 -16.62 -17.93 -3.26
C MET A 62 -16.49 -17.44 -1.82
N LEU A 63 -16.69 -18.31 -0.84
CA LEU A 63 -16.54 -17.98 0.57
C LEU A 63 -15.10 -17.56 0.88
N ARG A 64 -14.10 -18.24 0.31
CA ARG A 64 -12.69 -17.86 0.45
C ARG A 64 -12.39 -16.48 -0.18
N ILE A 65 -12.98 -16.18 -1.34
CA ILE A 65 -12.89 -14.87 -2.00
C ILE A 65 -13.46 -13.78 -1.10
N VAL A 66 -14.65 -13.99 -0.53
CA VAL A 66 -15.30 -13.03 0.38
C VAL A 66 -14.45 -12.79 1.63
N MET A 67 -13.89 -13.84 2.24
CA MET A 67 -12.98 -13.71 3.39
C MET A 67 -11.73 -12.88 3.04
N LEU A 68 -11.14 -13.10 1.87
CA LEU A 68 -9.99 -12.32 1.42
C LEU A 68 -10.34 -10.85 1.16
N LEU A 69 -11.49 -10.57 0.55
CA LEU A 69 -11.94 -9.20 0.33
C LEU A 69 -12.11 -8.44 1.66
N PHE A 70 -12.70 -9.07 2.68
CA PHE A 70 -12.80 -8.45 4.02
C PHE A 70 -11.43 -8.21 4.65
N HIS A 71 -10.49 -9.13 4.49
CA HIS A 71 -9.12 -8.92 4.97
C HIS A 71 -8.48 -7.72 4.27
N TYR A 72 -8.51 -7.66 2.93
CA TYR A 72 -7.94 -6.54 2.18
C TYR A 72 -8.65 -5.20 2.45
N GLN A 73 -9.94 -5.21 2.77
CA GLN A 73 -10.65 -4.02 3.20
C GLN A 73 -10.09 -3.46 4.53
N ARG A 74 -9.72 -4.35 5.47
CA ARG A 74 -9.06 -3.96 6.72
C ARG A 74 -7.66 -3.41 6.46
N GLU A 75 -6.91 -4.03 5.54
CA GLU A 75 -5.59 -3.53 5.13
C GLU A 75 -5.65 -2.14 4.48
N GLU A 76 -6.62 -1.87 3.59
CA GLU A 76 -6.82 -0.54 3.01
C GLU A 76 -7.13 0.52 4.10
N ALA A 77 -7.95 0.17 5.09
CA ALA A 77 -8.28 1.04 6.20
C ALA A 77 -7.06 1.32 7.08
N ALA A 78 -6.29 0.28 7.43
CA ALA A 78 -5.04 0.37 8.19
C ALA A 78 -4.03 1.29 7.47
N LEU A 79 -3.85 1.11 6.17
CA LEU A 79 -2.94 1.92 5.36
C LEU A 79 -3.39 3.40 5.30
N THR A 80 -4.69 3.63 5.21
CA THR A 80 -5.26 4.97 5.22
C THR A 80 -5.02 5.68 6.55
N ILE A 81 -5.26 5.00 7.68
CA ILE A 81 -5.01 5.54 9.03
C ILE A 81 -3.51 5.81 9.21
N PHE A 82 -2.65 4.89 8.76
CA PHE A 82 -1.20 5.07 8.80
C PHE A 82 -0.74 6.31 8.03
N GLN A 83 -1.23 6.48 6.81
CA GLN A 83 -0.90 7.64 6.00
C GLN A 83 -1.37 8.94 6.66
N GLN A 84 -2.56 8.96 7.26
CA GLN A 84 -3.04 10.11 8.02
C GLN A 84 -2.17 10.40 9.25
N ASN A 85 -1.73 9.38 9.97
CA ASN A 85 -0.82 9.53 11.11
C ASN A 85 0.55 10.09 10.68
N LEU A 86 1.05 9.67 9.52
CA LEU A 86 2.26 10.22 8.89
C LEU A 86 2.08 11.69 8.47
N ASP A 87 0.95 12.04 7.86
CA ASP A 87 0.68 13.40 7.38
C ASP A 87 0.44 14.38 8.53
N GLN A 88 -0.05 13.90 9.66
CA GLN A 88 -0.23 14.67 10.91
C GLN A 88 1.01 14.65 11.82
N ASP A 89 2.10 14.01 11.38
CA ASP A 89 3.34 13.79 12.12
C ASP A 89 3.14 13.37 13.58
N LYS A 90 2.25 12.40 13.79
CA LYS A 90 1.96 11.88 15.12
C LYS A 90 3.19 11.17 15.71
N PRO A 91 3.41 11.28 17.03
CA PRO A 91 4.52 10.57 17.69
C PRO A 91 4.35 9.05 17.64
N ASP A 92 3.11 8.56 17.71
CA ASP A 92 2.77 7.14 17.51
C ASP A 92 2.09 6.96 16.15
N LEU A 93 2.82 6.38 15.21
CA LEU A 93 2.35 6.13 13.84
C LEU A 93 1.39 4.94 13.76
N LEU A 94 1.45 4.02 14.73
CA LEU A 94 0.61 2.81 14.79
C LEU A 94 -0.72 3.05 15.53
N HIS A 95 -0.95 4.27 16.01
CA HIS A 95 -2.16 4.61 16.75
C HIS A 95 -3.43 4.38 15.92
N GLY A 96 -4.33 3.53 16.42
CA GLY A 96 -5.59 3.19 15.77
C GLY A 96 -5.46 2.18 14.61
N ILE A 97 -4.29 1.56 14.46
CA ILE A 97 -4.01 0.56 13.43
C ILE A 97 -3.97 -0.82 14.06
N GLU A 98 -4.51 -1.81 13.36
CA GLU A 98 -4.44 -3.19 13.80
C GLU A 98 -3.00 -3.72 13.72
N LEU A 99 -2.54 -4.37 14.79
CA LEU A 99 -1.17 -4.87 14.95
C LEU A 99 -0.76 -5.89 13.87
N ASP A 100 -1.72 -6.70 13.40
CA ASP A 100 -1.52 -7.74 12.37
C ASP A 100 -1.61 -7.20 10.93
N SER A 101 -1.79 -5.89 10.75
CA SER A 101 -1.82 -5.30 9.41
C SER A 101 -0.45 -5.34 8.73
N ILE A 102 -0.45 -5.43 7.40
CA ILE A 102 0.75 -5.46 6.57
C ILE A 102 1.64 -4.25 6.87
N ILE A 103 1.04 -3.06 7.00
CA ILE A 103 1.78 -1.83 7.25
C ILE A 103 2.34 -1.76 8.67
N SER A 104 1.60 -2.27 9.66
CA SER A 104 2.08 -2.37 11.05
C SER A 104 3.30 -3.28 11.14
N LEU A 105 3.22 -4.48 10.56
CA LEU A 105 4.33 -5.42 10.51
C LEU A 105 5.54 -4.84 9.76
N ARG A 106 5.29 -4.14 8.64
CA ARG A 106 6.34 -3.46 7.88
C ARG A 106 7.06 -2.42 8.75
N TYR A 107 6.30 -1.56 9.43
CA TYR A 107 6.84 -0.52 10.29
C TYR A 107 7.66 -1.11 11.44
N ASP A 108 7.12 -2.10 12.16
CA ASP A 108 7.80 -2.76 13.28
C ASP A 108 9.09 -3.48 12.84
N THR A 109 9.07 -4.10 11.65
CA THR A 109 10.28 -4.71 11.07
C THR A 109 11.36 -3.66 10.76
N MET A 110 10.98 -2.51 10.22
CA MET A 110 11.93 -1.42 9.95
C MET A 110 12.44 -0.76 11.24
N GLU A 111 11.58 -0.59 12.22
CA GLU A 111 11.89 -0.07 13.56
C GLU A 111 12.89 -0.98 14.28
N SER A 112 12.63 -2.29 14.31
CA SER A 112 13.53 -3.27 14.93
C SER A 112 14.89 -3.37 14.22
N MET A 113 14.93 -3.29 12.89
CA MET A 113 16.19 -3.20 12.13
C MET A 113 16.99 -1.94 12.49
N ARG A 114 16.31 -0.78 12.60
CA ARG A 114 16.94 0.47 13.04
C ARG A 114 17.54 0.35 14.43
N LEU A 115 16.80 -0.22 15.39
CA LEU A 115 17.27 -0.42 16.77
C LEU A 115 18.51 -1.33 16.82
N GLN A 116 18.61 -2.29 15.90
CA GLN A 116 19.76 -3.20 15.78
C GLN A 116 20.89 -2.64 14.90
N HIS A 117 20.77 -1.41 14.41
CA HIS A 117 21.73 -0.79 13.47
C HIS A 117 21.95 -1.62 12.19
N ALA A 118 20.94 -2.41 11.79
CA ALA A 118 20.98 -3.20 10.57
C ALA A 118 20.52 -2.35 9.37
N PRO A 119 21.16 -2.48 8.19
CA PRO A 119 20.69 -1.79 6.99
C PRO A 119 19.32 -2.32 6.58
N VAL A 120 18.40 -1.40 6.27
CA VAL A 120 17.06 -1.76 5.78
C VAL A 120 17.15 -2.08 4.29
N HIS A 121 17.03 -3.36 3.93
CA HIS A 121 17.00 -3.80 2.54
C HIS A 121 15.56 -3.81 2.00
N HIS A 122 15.13 -2.71 1.38
CA HIS A 122 13.77 -2.58 0.85
C HIS A 122 13.37 -3.71 -0.12
N GLN A 123 14.29 -4.16 -0.97
CA GLN A 123 14.01 -5.25 -1.93
C GLN A 123 13.73 -6.60 -1.26
N SER A 124 14.43 -6.94 -0.17
CA SER A 124 14.18 -8.20 0.54
C SER A 124 12.86 -8.14 1.33
N LEU A 125 12.58 -6.98 1.91
CA LEU A 125 11.32 -6.68 2.58
C LEU A 125 10.12 -6.79 1.63
N ALA A 126 10.21 -6.23 0.43
CA ALA A 126 9.18 -6.31 -0.60
C ALA A 126 9.01 -7.75 -1.13
N ALA A 127 10.12 -8.45 -1.42
CA ALA A 127 10.09 -9.82 -1.92
C ALA A 127 9.48 -10.79 -0.91
N THR A 128 9.81 -10.66 0.37
CA THR A 128 9.26 -11.49 1.45
C THR A 128 7.75 -11.27 1.59
N LEU A 129 7.32 -10.01 1.54
CA LEU A 129 5.90 -9.64 1.60
C LEU A 129 5.12 -10.22 0.41
N LEU A 130 5.64 -10.06 -0.80
CA LEU A 130 5.04 -10.61 -2.01
C LEU A 130 4.94 -12.14 -1.96
N ALA A 131 6.00 -12.82 -1.49
CA ALA A 131 6.01 -14.27 -1.33
C ALA A 131 4.91 -14.73 -0.35
N HIS A 132 4.81 -14.07 0.81
CA HIS A 132 3.77 -14.36 1.80
C HIS A 132 2.37 -14.17 1.21
N GLU A 133 2.12 -13.03 0.57
CA GLU A 133 0.78 -12.71 0.05
C GLU A 133 0.39 -13.58 -1.15
N SER A 134 1.35 -14.02 -1.98
CA SER A 134 1.09 -14.92 -3.11
C SER A 134 0.48 -16.26 -2.67
N THR A 135 0.89 -16.77 -1.50
CA THR A 135 0.38 -18.06 -0.97
C THR A 135 -1.08 -18.01 -0.53
N ARG A 136 -1.59 -16.83 -0.13
CA ARG A 136 -2.96 -16.67 0.40
C ARG A 136 -4.05 -17.00 -0.61
N THR A 137 -3.73 -16.93 -1.90
CA THR A 137 -4.64 -17.23 -3.01
C THR A 137 -4.54 -18.67 -3.52
N GLY A 138 -3.69 -19.52 -2.93
CA GLY A 138 -3.43 -20.89 -3.40
C GLY A 138 -4.67 -21.77 -3.47
N VAL A 139 -5.54 -21.71 -2.46
CA VAL A 139 -6.80 -22.49 -2.42
C VAL A 139 -7.74 -22.09 -3.57
N ILE A 140 -7.88 -20.79 -3.86
CA ILE A 140 -8.72 -20.32 -4.96
C ILE A 140 -8.18 -20.83 -6.29
N ARG A 141 -6.87 -20.77 -6.49
CA ARG A 141 -6.20 -21.27 -7.69
C ARG A 141 -6.42 -22.78 -7.88
N PHE A 142 -6.33 -23.55 -6.80
CA PHE A 142 -6.63 -24.98 -6.83
C PHE A 142 -8.09 -25.25 -7.22
N ILE A 143 -9.04 -24.57 -6.57
CA ILE A 143 -10.48 -24.73 -6.86
C ILE A 143 -10.80 -24.34 -8.31
N HIS A 144 -10.22 -23.23 -8.79
CA HIS A 144 -10.40 -22.77 -10.16
C HIS A 144 -9.93 -23.82 -11.19
N ASN A 145 -8.77 -24.43 -10.97
CA ASN A 145 -8.25 -25.46 -11.88
C ASN A 145 -9.03 -26.78 -11.79
N ILE A 146 -9.43 -27.21 -10.58
CA ILE A 146 -10.11 -28.49 -10.40
C ILE A 146 -11.57 -28.46 -10.88
N LEU A 147 -12.21 -27.28 -10.93
CA LEU A 147 -13.62 -27.18 -11.32
C LEU A 147 -13.90 -27.67 -12.74
N ILE A 148 -13.03 -27.31 -13.69
CA ILE A 148 -13.11 -27.78 -15.08
C ILE A 148 -12.78 -29.27 -15.15
N LEU A 149 -11.77 -29.74 -14.41
CA LEU A 149 -11.44 -31.16 -14.34
C LEU A 149 -12.58 -32.00 -13.77
N CYS A 150 -13.31 -31.51 -12.77
CA CYS A 150 -14.53 -32.14 -12.26
C CYS A 150 -15.64 -32.19 -13.32
N GLY A 151 -15.80 -31.13 -14.13
CA GLY A 151 -16.73 -31.13 -15.26
C GLY A 151 -16.38 -32.19 -16.30
N VAL A 152 -15.11 -32.29 -16.70
CA VAL A 152 -14.62 -33.32 -17.62
C VAL A 152 -14.73 -34.72 -17.02
N LEU A 153 -14.44 -34.90 -15.73
CA LEU A 153 -14.67 -36.16 -15.04
C LEU A 153 -16.15 -36.56 -15.07
N GLY A 154 -17.04 -35.58 -14.89
CA GLY A 154 -18.48 -35.72 -15.03
C GLY A 154 -18.90 -36.28 -16.37
N THR A 155 -18.34 -35.77 -17.47
CA THR A 155 -18.65 -36.31 -18.81
C THR A 155 -18.16 -37.72 -19.00
N ILE A 156 -16.94 -38.03 -18.56
CA ILE A 156 -16.35 -39.36 -18.71
C ILE A 156 -17.25 -40.39 -18.02
N ILE A 157 -17.58 -40.17 -16.74
CA ILE A 157 -18.42 -41.09 -15.97
C ILE A 157 -19.81 -41.22 -16.60
N SER A 158 -20.41 -40.10 -17.00
CA SER A 158 -21.76 -40.10 -17.57
C SER A 158 -21.83 -40.80 -18.93
N LEU A 159 -20.80 -40.63 -19.77
CA LEU A 159 -20.70 -41.29 -21.06
C LEU A 159 -20.42 -42.79 -20.91
N SER A 160 -19.62 -43.19 -19.91
CA SER A 160 -19.44 -44.61 -19.57
C SER A 160 -20.75 -45.29 -19.16
N ILE A 161 -21.60 -44.60 -18.38
CA ILE A 161 -22.94 -45.11 -18.03
C ILE A 161 -23.82 -45.21 -19.28
N ALA A 162 -23.76 -44.22 -20.18
CA ALA A 162 -24.51 -44.27 -21.42
C ALA A 162 -24.09 -45.46 -22.31
N LEU A 163 -22.79 -45.72 -22.44
CA LEU A 163 -22.24 -46.88 -23.16
C LEU A 163 -22.70 -48.20 -22.55
N PHE A 164 -22.73 -48.29 -21.22
CA PHE A 164 -23.25 -49.46 -20.52
C PHE A 164 -24.75 -49.68 -20.82
N GLY A 165 -25.55 -48.60 -20.84
CA GLY A 165 -26.95 -48.64 -21.27
C GLY A 165 -27.12 -49.09 -22.73
N ALA A 166 -26.26 -48.64 -23.64
CA ALA A 166 -26.29 -49.07 -25.03
C ALA A 166 -25.96 -50.57 -25.19
N SER A 167 -25.03 -51.10 -24.40
CA SER A 167 -24.73 -52.53 -24.36
C SER A 167 -25.96 -53.35 -23.94
N SER A 168 -26.71 -52.89 -22.95
CA SER A 168 -27.93 -53.58 -22.48
C SER A 168 -29.07 -53.59 -23.52
N LEU A 169 -29.11 -52.60 -24.43
CA LEU A 169 -30.06 -52.56 -25.55
C LEU A 169 -29.71 -53.57 -26.66
N LEU A 170 -28.41 -53.86 -26.85
CA LEU A 170 -27.94 -54.83 -27.85
C LEU A 170 -28.21 -56.27 -27.41
N GLU A 171 -28.22 -56.53 -26.10
CA GLU A 171 -28.42 -57.87 -25.53
C GLU A 171 -29.90 -58.25 -25.38
N GLU A 172 -30.78 -57.26 -25.18
CA GLU A 172 -32.21 -57.48 -24.94
C GLU A 172 -33.06 -56.55 -25.82
N ALA A 173 -33.62 -57.07 -26.91
CA ALA A 173 -34.25 -56.31 -28.00
C ALA A 173 -35.50 -55.47 -27.60
N VAL A 174 -35.92 -55.47 -26.33
CA VAL A 174 -37.08 -54.71 -25.83
C VAL A 174 -36.83 -54.20 -24.39
N SER A 175 -35.67 -53.62 -24.08
CA SER A 175 -35.46 -52.98 -22.76
C SER A 175 -35.61 -51.44 -22.85
N SER A 176 -36.80 -50.91 -22.55
CA SER A 176 -37.02 -49.45 -22.41
C SER A 176 -36.07 -48.81 -21.39
N THR A 177 -35.59 -49.60 -20.44
CA THR A 177 -34.62 -49.23 -19.40
C THR A 177 -33.24 -48.89 -19.97
N GLY A 178 -32.74 -49.64 -20.97
CA GLY A 178 -31.43 -49.39 -21.57
C GLY A 178 -31.38 -48.05 -22.32
N MET A 179 -32.46 -47.69 -23.00
CA MET A 179 -32.60 -46.41 -23.70
C MET A 179 -32.69 -45.23 -22.73
N GLY A 180 -33.38 -45.41 -21.60
CA GLY A 180 -33.38 -44.42 -20.51
C GLY A 180 -31.98 -44.15 -19.94
N MET A 181 -31.16 -45.19 -19.73
CA MET A 181 -29.79 -45.02 -19.24
C MET A 181 -28.87 -44.26 -20.22
N VAL A 182 -29.02 -44.50 -21.52
CA VAL A 182 -28.28 -43.76 -22.56
C VAL A 182 -28.64 -42.28 -22.54
N ILE A 183 -29.94 -41.97 -22.57
CA ILE A 183 -30.43 -40.57 -22.59
C ILE A 183 -30.03 -39.83 -21.32
N HIS A 184 -30.22 -40.43 -20.15
CA HIS A 184 -29.84 -39.82 -18.88
C HIS A 184 -28.32 -39.65 -18.75
N GLY A 185 -27.51 -40.61 -19.23
CA GLY A 185 -26.05 -40.49 -19.25
C GLY A 185 -25.59 -39.32 -20.13
N MET A 186 -26.13 -39.17 -21.34
CA MET A 186 -25.78 -38.04 -22.21
C MET A 186 -26.21 -36.69 -21.63
N SER A 187 -27.43 -36.61 -21.07
CA SER A 187 -27.93 -35.38 -20.43
C SER A 187 -27.08 -34.98 -19.21
N THR A 188 -26.68 -35.96 -18.39
CA THR A 188 -25.81 -35.72 -17.23
C THR A 188 -24.43 -35.22 -17.64
N ALA A 189 -23.85 -35.76 -18.73
CA ALA A 189 -22.58 -35.30 -19.27
C ALA A 189 -22.63 -33.81 -19.68
N LEU A 190 -23.66 -33.41 -20.42
CA LEU A 190 -23.85 -32.01 -20.83
C LEU A 190 -24.07 -31.09 -19.63
N SER A 191 -24.90 -31.53 -18.68
CA SER A 191 -25.23 -30.70 -17.53
C SER A 191 -24.02 -30.44 -16.63
N THR A 192 -23.23 -31.48 -16.33
CA THR A 192 -22.03 -31.36 -15.48
C THR A 192 -20.97 -30.43 -16.07
N THR A 193 -20.78 -30.44 -17.39
CA THR A 193 -19.87 -29.49 -18.06
C THR A 193 -20.40 -28.08 -18.04
N MET A 194 -21.69 -27.90 -18.30
CA MET A 194 -22.32 -26.58 -18.23
C MET A 194 -22.18 -25.97 -16.83
N SER A 195 -22.45 -26.72 -15.76
CA SER A 195 -22.29 -26.25 -14.38
C SER A 195 -20.84 -25.86 -14.09
N ALA A 196 -19.88 -26.74 -14.46
CA ALA A 196 -18.46 -26.50 -14.23
C ALA A 196 -17.96 -25.22 -14.92
N ILE A 197 -18.35 -25.01 -16.18
CA ILE A 197 -17.95 -23.83 -16.96
C ILE A 197 -18.53 -22.55 -16.35
N ILE A 198 -19.83 -22.53 -16.01
CA ILE A 198 -20.47 -21.34 -15.43
C ILE A 198 -19.81 -20.98 -14.09
N CYS A 199 -19.65 -21.97 -13.21
CA CYS A 199 -19.02 -21.76 -11.91
C CYS A 199 -17.55 -21.31 -12.07
N TYR A 200 -16.85 -21.84 -13.07
CA TYR A 200 -15.47 -21.50 -13.36
C TYR A 200 -15.34 -20.04 -13.80
N LEU A 201 -16.15 -19.60 -14.75
CA LEU A 201 -16.11 -18.22 -15.27
C LEU A 201 -16.39 -17.20 -14.16
N LEU A 202 -17.38 -17.48 -13.31
CA LEU A 202 -17.70 -16.61 -12.19
C LEU A 202 -16.54 -16.54 -11.19
N LEU A 203 -15.97 -17.70 -10.81
CA LEU A 203 -14.83 -17.75 -9.90
C LEU A 203 -13.59 -17.07 -10.50
N ALA A 204 -13.36 -17.24 -11.81
CA ALA A 204 -12.25 -16.63 -12.55
C ALA A 204 -12.29 -15.10 -12.46
N TYR A 205 -13.47 -14.53 -12.71
CA TYR A 205 -13.66 -13.08 -12.68
C TYR A 205 -13.24 -12.49 -11.32
N PHE A 206 -13.76 -13.04 -10.22
CA PHE A 206 -13.43 -12.56 -8.89
C PHE A 206 -12.01 -12.89 -8.45
N PHE A 207 -11.46 -14.01 -8.92
CA PHE A 207 -10.07 -14.34 -8.67
C PHE A 207 -9.12 -13.30 -9.28
N THR A 208 -9.35 -12.89 -10.53
CA THR A 208 -8.59 -11.82 -11.17
C THR A 208 -8.77 -10.48 -10.45
N ALA A 209 -9.99 -10.16 -10.01
CA ALA A 209 -10.25 -8.94 -9.24
C ALA A 209 -9.45 -8.89 -7.92
N ILE A 210 -9.38 -10.02 -7.18
CA ILE A 210 -8.57 -10.12 -5.96
C ILE A 210 -7.08 -9.96 -6.26
N GLN A 211 -6.57 -10.58 -7.34
CA GLN A 211 -5.16 -10.40 -7.71
C GLN A 211 -4.84 -8.93 -7.98
N GLY A 212 -5.73 -8.21 -8.68
CA GLY A 212 -5.59 -6.78 -8.90
C GLY A 212 -5.54 -5.98 -7.59
N LEU A 213 -6.44 -6.28 -6.65
CA LEU A 213 -6.48 -5.65 -5.33
C LEU A 213 -5.20 -5.92 -4.52
N GLN A 214 -4.74 -7.17 -4.51
CA GLN A 214 -3.52 -7.59 -3.85
C GLN A 214 -2.32 -6.80 -4.37
N THR A 215 -2.14 -6.76 -5.69
CA THR A 215 -1.04 -6.00 -6.33
C THR A 215 -1.13 -4.52 -6.00
N HIS A 216 -2.34 -3.95 -5.97
CA HIS A 216 -2.54 -2.55 -5.65
C HIS A 216 -2.15 -2.21 -4.20
N ILE A 217 -2.60 -2.99 -3.21
CA ILE A 217 -2.25 -2.77 -1.80
C ILE A 217 -0.75 -2.92 -1.58
N LEU A 218 -0.14 -3.95 -2.17
CA LEU A 218 1.31 -4.13 -2.09
C LEU A 218 2.04 -2.92 -2.67
N ALA A 219 1.62 -2.44 -3.84
CA ALA A 219 2.21 -1.27 -4.47
C ALA A 219 2.10 -0.01 -3.60
N LEU A 220 0.97 0.19 -2.91
CA LEU A 220 0.80 1.33 -1.99
C LEU A 220 1.70 1.20 -0.76
N VAL A 221 1.81 0.01 -0.16
CA VAL A 221 2.72 -0.25 0.96
C VAL A 221 4.16 0.03 0.55
N GLU A 222 4.59 -0.46 -0.62
CA GLU A 222 5.95 -0.22 -1.11
C GLU A 222 6.18 1.25 -1.48
N GLN A 223 5.18 1.93 -2.06
CA GLN A 223 5.25 3.36 -2.33
C GLN A 223 5.42 4.19 -1.05
N ILE A 224 4.61 3.93 -0.02
CA ILE A 224 4.73 4.61 1.29
C ILE A 224 6.07 4.26 1.94
N THR A 225 6.49 3.00 1.86
CA THR A 225 7.78 2.56 2.39
C THR A 225 8.93 3.31 1.73
N ALA A 226 8.99 3.37 0.41
CA ALA A 226 10.07 4.03 -0.31
C ALA A 226 10.07 5.55 -0.15
N THR A 227 8.89 6.19 -0.14
CA THR A 227 8.79 7.66 -0.18
C THR A 227 8.73 8.32 1.20
N ARG A 228 8.20 7.63 2.22
CA ARG A 228 7.96 8.21 3.56
C ARG A 228 8.73 7.49 4.65
N LEU A 229 8.78 6.16 4.65
CA LEU A 229 9.45 5.39 5.72
C LEU A 229 10.96 5.33 5.52
N MET A 230 11.43 5.00 4.32
CA MET A 230 12.86 4.82 4.04
C MET A 230 13.69 6.04 4.42
N PRO A 231 13.29 7.30 4.08
CA PRO A 231 14.03 8.48 4.52
C PRO A 231 14.08 8.65 6.05
N ARG A 232 13.05 8.18 6.78
CA ARG A 232 12.95 8.26 8.24
C ARG A 232 13.81 7.20 8.95
N PHE A 233 13.98 6.03 8.35
CA PHE A 233 14.73 4.90 8.92
C PHE A 233 16.19 4.80 8.44
N ASN A 234 16.50 5.24 7.21
CA ASN A 234 17.85 5.22 6.63
C ASN A 234 18.63 6.51 6.89
N VAL A 235 18.63 7.03 8.12
CA VAL A 235 19.59 8.08 8.51
C VAL A 235 21.03 7.50 8.64
N THR A 236 21.34 6.41 7.95
CA THR A 236 22.47 5.53 8.28
C THR A 236 23.67 5.79 7.36
N SER A 237 24.77 6.19 8.00
CA SER A 237 26.18 6.26 7.55
C SER A 237 26.57 7.31 6.51
N GLU A 238 25.90 7.42 5.37
CA GLU A 238 26.32 8.37 4.32
C GLU A 238 25.91 9.80 4.66
N SER A 239 24.72 9.98 5.25
CA SER A 239 24.30 11.25 5.84
C SER A 239 25.17 11.61 7.05
N VAL A 240 25.61 10.65 7.87
CA VAL A 240 26.51 10.93 9.00
C VAL A 240 27.89 11.37 8.52
N ASN A 241 28.42 10.77 7.45
CA ASN A 241 29.67 11.22 6.82
C ASN A 241 29.51 12.60 6.16
N LEU A 242 28.41 12.86 5.46
CA LEU A 242 28.10 14.16 4.88
C LEU A 242 27.97 15.24 5.96
N HIS A 243 27.21 14.99 7.03
CA HIS A 243 27.08 15.91 8.15
C HIS A 243 28.39 16.04 8.93
N ALA A 244 29.23 15.00 9.02
CA ALA A 244 30.55 15.10 9.62
C ALA A 244 31.50 15.95 8.77
N VAL A 245 31.48 15.79 7.44
CA VAL A 245 32.24 16.64 6.50
C VAL A 245 31.75 18.08 6.57
N GLU A 246 30.44 18.30 6.68
CA GLU A 246 29.83 19.62 6.80
C GLU A 246 30.16 20.25 8.16
N LEU A 247 30.14 19.48 9.26
CA LEU A 247 30.59 19.93 10.59
C LEU A 247 32.08 20.27 10.60
N VAL A 248 32.93 19.48 9.93
CA VAL A 248 34.37 19.76 9.80
C VAL A 248 34.60 21.01 8.94
N SER A 249 33.83 21.19 7.87
CA SER A 249 33.88 22.40 7.03
C SER A 249 33.42 23.63 7.80
N GLN A 250 32.33 23.53 8.57
CA GLN A 250 31.85 24.62 9.42
C GLN A 250 32.83 24.94 10.55
N ALA A 251 33.46 23.93 11.15
CA ALA A 251 34.53 24.14 12.13
C ALA A 251 35.74 24.85 11.49
N HIS A 252 36.11 24.47 10.26
CA HIS A 252 37.19 25.13 9.53
C HIS A 252 36.85 26.60 9.22
N LEU A 253 35.62 26.88 8.77
CA LEU A 253 35.15 28.25 8.52
C LEU A 253 35.09 29.10 9.81
N LEU A 254 34.69 28.49 10.93
CA LEU A 254 34.72 29.15 12.25
C LEU A 254 36.16 29.47 12.69
N VAL A 255 37.10 28.54 12.49
CA VAL A 255 38.52 28.76 12.79
C VAL A 255 39.11 29.85 11.90
N GLN A 256 38.77 29.86 10.62
CA GLN A 256 39.21 30.89 9.68
C GLN A 256 38.63 32.27 10.05
N SER A 257 37.34 32.34 10.36
CA SER A 257 36.70 33.58 10.83
C SER A 257 37.31 34.07 12.14
N LEU A 258 37.67 33.17 13.06
CA LEU A 258 38.40 33.53 14.28
C LEU A 258 39.80 34.04 13.97
N HIS A 259 40.52 33.42 13.05
CA HIS A 259 41.86 33.85 12.63
C HIS A 259 41.83 35.23 11.99
N ASP A 260 40.92 35.47 11.04
CA ASP A 260 40.75 36.76 10.36
C ASP A 260 40.36 37.87 11.36
N ASN A 261 39.49 37.55 12.33
CA ASN A 261 39.14 38.50 13.39
C ASN A 261 40.31 38.78 14.35
N PHE A 262 41.16 37.79 14.64
CA PHE A 262 42.37 37.97 15.45
C PHE A 262 43.46 38.77 14.72
N GLU A 263 43.60 38.58 13.41
CA GLU A 263 44.53 39.35 12.58
C GLU A 263 44.03 40.79 12.37
N ALA A 264 42.71 41.00 12.31
CA ALA A 264 42.09 42.31 12.38
C ALA A 264 42.27 42.99 13.75
N LEU A 265 42.45 42.21 14.83
CA LEU A 265 42.87 42.67 16.17
C LEU A 265 44.39 42.89 16.26
N ASN A 266 45.03 43.30 15.16
CA ASN A 266 46.43 43.65 15.16
C ASN A 266 46.70 44.77 16.18
N PRO A 267 47.65 44.59 17.13
CA PRO A 267 47.93 45.57 18.19
C PRO A 267 48.38 46.93 17.65
N GLU A 268 48.91 46.98 16.44
CA GLU A 268 49.28 48.23 15.75
C GLU A 268 48.05 49.02 15.27
N GLY A 269 47.01 48.36 14.75
CA GLY A 269 45.76 49.00 14.32
C GLY A 269 44.93 49.51 15.50
N LEU A 270 44.97 48.79 16.63
CA LEU A 270 44.34 49.23 17.88
C LEU A 270 45.04 50.47 18.45
N LYS A 271 46.38 50.52 18.44
CA LYS A 271 47.12 51.73 18.82
C LYS A 271 46.80 52.91 17.91
N GLN A 272 46.77 52.69 16.61
CA GLN A 272 46.56 53.76 15.64
C GLN A 272 45.13 54.34 15.69
N SER A 273 44.13 53.52 16.03
CA SER A 273 42.75 54.00 16.24
C SER A 273 42.59 54.77 17.56
N ILE A 274 43.29 54.35 18.62
CA ILE A 274 43.35 55.08 19.90
C ILE A 274 44.06 56.43 19.72
N ASP A 275 45.18 56.48 19.00
CA ASP A 275 45.93 57.71 18.75
C ASP A 275 45.13 58.70 17.88
N ARG A 276 44.43 58.22 16.84
CA ARG A 276 43.53 59.06 16.02
C ARG A 276 42.36 59.60 16.82
N ALA A 277 41.73 58.79 17.67
CA ALA A 277 40.63 59.25 18.53
C ALA A 277 41.11 60.29 19.56
N ALA A 278 42.35 60.16 20.05
CA ALA A 278 42.96 61.13 20.95
C ALA A 278 43.27 62.46 20.25
N GLU A 279 43.77 62.43 19.00
CA GLU A 279 43.98 63.65 18.19
C GLU A 279 42.67 64.36 17.84
N ASP A 280 41.65 63.64 17.39
CA ASP A 280 40.34 64.22 17.05
C ASP A 280 39.66 64.88 18.25
N SER A 281 39.72 64.23 19.42
CA SER A 281 39.21 64.81 20.66
C SER A 281 39.97 66.09 21.04
N ARG A 282 41.29 66.14 20.79
CA ARG A 282 42.11 67.34 21.03
C ARG A 282 41.73 68.49 20.08
N LEU A 283 41.48 68.19 18.81
CA LEU A 283 41.06 69.18 17.81
C LEU A 283 39.66 69.73 18.13
N GLN A 284 38.70 68.86 18.47
CA GLN A 284 37.38 69.29 18.92
C GLN A 284 37.44 70.15 20.19
N HIS A 285 38.30 69.80 21.15
CA HIS A 285 38.48 70.59 22.36
C HIS A 285 39.07 71.97 22.06
N GLN A 286 39.99 72.06 21.10
CA GLN A 286 40.58 73.32 20.67
C GLN A 286 39.55 74.20 19.92
N GLU A 287 38.70 73.59 19.09
CA GLU A 287 37.59 74.27 18.40
C GLU A 287 36.55 74.79 19.41
N LEU A 288 36.17 74.00 20.41
CA LEU A 288 35.29 74.41 21.50
C LEU A 288 35.86 75.61 22.30
N LEU A 289 37.17 75.62 22.56
CA LEU A 289 37.82 76.74 23.24
C LEU A 289 37.82 78.02 22.39
N VAL A 290 37.92 77.90 21.06
CA VAL A 290 37.80 79.04 20.14
C VAL A 290 36.35 79.56 20.12
N GLN A 291 35.36 78.67 20.03
CA GLN A 291 33.94 79.06 20.08
C GLN A 291 33.56 79.70 21.42
N LEU A 292 34.08 79.19 22.54
CA LEU A 292 33.89 79.82 23.86
C LEU A 292 34.52 81.22 23.94
N ARG A 293 35.67 81.42 23.28
CA ARG A 293 36.32 82.73 23.22
C ARG A 293 35.52 83.71 22.36
N GLU A 294 34.96 83.26 21.23
CA GLU A 294 34.06 84.06 20.40
C GLU A 294 32.76 84.43 21.12
N ILE A 295 32.14 83.49 21.85
CA ILE A 295 30.97 83.73 22.70
C ILE A 295 31.32 84.75 23.81
N SER A 296 32.49 84.61 24.44
CA SER A 296 32.96 85.56 25.46
C SER A 296 33.12 86.97 24.89
N THR A 297 33.68 87.13 23.69
CA THR A 297 33.82 88.44 23.04
C THR A 297 32.48 89.02 22.59
N ALA A 298 31.55 88.19 22.09
CA ALA A 298 30.21 88.63 21.72
C ALA A 298 29.38 89.07 22.95
N LEU A 299 29.55 88.38 24.09
CA LEU A 299 28.95 88.77 25.37
C LEU A 299 29.58 90.06 25.92
N GLN A 300 30.89 90.26 25.76
CA GLN A 300 31.56 91.51 26.15
C GLN A 300 31.08 92.71 25.33
N ASP A 301 30.91 92.57 24.02
CA ASP A 301 30.39 93.64 23.15
C ASP A 301 28.89 93.91 23.38
N GLY A 302 28.11 92.87 23.69
CA GLY A 302 26.68 92.99 24.01
C GLY A 302 26.40 93.66 25.37
N PHE A 303 27.27 93.50 26.37
CA PHE A 303 27.08 94.02 27.73
C PHE A 303 27.92 95.26 28.09
N ARG A 304 28.74 95.81 27.18
CA ARG A 304 29.61 96.99 27.39
C ARG A 304 30.38 96.93 28.71
N LEU A 305 31.09 95.83 28.94
CA LEU A 305 32.02 95.72 30.06
C LEU A 305 33.36 96.40 29.69
N PRO A 306 34.09 97.00 30.66
CA PRO A 306 35.37 97.64 30.40
C PRO A 306 36.41 96.64 29.92
N LYS A 307 37.17 97.01 28.88
CA LYS A 307 38.28 96.22 28.34
C LYS A 307 39.49 96.37 29.26
N GLU A 308 39.97 95.28 29.83
CA GLU A 308 41.36 95.13 30.30
C GLU A 308 42.17 94.36 29.27
#